data_AF-A0A8J6GNC4-F1
#
_entry.id   AF-A0A8J6GNC4-F1
#
_cell.length_a   1.000
_cell.length_b   1.000
_cell.length_c   1.000
_cell.angle_alpha   90.00
_cell.angle_beta   90.00
_cell.angle_gamma   90.00
#
_symmetry.space_group_name_H-M   'P 1'
#
loop_
_entity.id
_entity.type
_entity.pdbx_description
1 polymer ?
#
loop_
_entity_poly.entity_id
_entity_poly.type
_entity_poly.pdbx_seq_one_letter_code
_entity_poly.pdbx_strand_id
1 'polypeptide(L)'
;PEEGITVNIAGNNRLVPTQRMTGEDFWLLSKVLGNQTCITGLDVKYNLIGDVGAYYAAKLLQKQPCITYLNLMFNDIGPEGGELIAKALHINKTLKYLRMTGNKIANTGGMFFAAMLQINSSLEKLDLGDCDLGLQSVIAFTTVLTQNKAIKAINLNRPILYGEQAYSDLMESGRLKPDSTDVEPYVVDGRVYLAEVSNGLKRHYYWSPTYGNAYDHSSNAGFALVPVGQHL
;
A
#
# COMPACT_ATOMS: atom_id res chain seq x y z
N PRO A 1 1.70 21.47 -18.38
CA PRO A 1 2.36 20.55 -17.43
C PRO A 1 2.91 19.36 -18.22
N GLU A 2 4.22 19.35 -18.47
CA GLU A 2 4.85 18.36 -19.34
C GLU A 2 4.52 16.94 -18.89
N GLU A 3 3.93 16.16 -19.79
CA GLU A 3 3.57 14.75 -19.60
C GLU A 3 4.86 13.94 -19.41
N GLY A 4 5.31 13.85 -18.17
CA GLY A 4 6.45 13.00 -17.85
C GLY A 4 6.11 11.52 -18.03
N ILE A 5 7.12 10.72 -18.36
CA ILE A 5 6.96 9.32 -18.70
C ILE A 5 6.87 8.49 -17.41
N THR A 6 5.88 7.59 -17.34
CA THR A 6 5.81 6.57 -16.29
C THR A 6 6.32 5.24 -16.83
N VAL A 7 7.39 4.72 -16.25
CA VAL A 7 7.93 3.39 -16.57
C VAL A 7 7.15 2.34 -15.78
N ASN A 8 6.56 1.36 -16.47
CA ASN A 8 5.78 0.27 -15.87
C ASN A 8 6.45 -1.08 -16.10
N ILE A 9 6.91 -1.70 -15.01
CA ILE A 9 7.56 -3.02 -14.98
C ILE A 9 6.88 -3.87 -13.89
N ALA A 10 5.55 -4.00 -13.99
CA ALA A 10 4.76 -4.79 -13.05
C ALA A 10 5.00 -6.30 -13.21
N GLY A 11 5.16 -7.01 -12.09
CA GLY A 11 5.43 -8.45 -12.06
C GLY A 11 4.19 -9.35 -12.13
N ASN A 12 3.00 -8.79 -12.31
CA ASN A 12 1.74 -9.52 -12.45
C ASN A 12 1.15 -9.42 -13.86
N ASN A 13 1.73 -10.13 -14.82
CA ASN A 13 1.13 -10.29 -16.13
C ASN A 13 0.36 -11.62 -16.24
N ARG A 14 -0.95 -11.56 -16.55
CA ARG A 14 -1.80 -12.75 -16.71
C ARG A 14 -1.60 -13.48 -18.04
N LEU A 15 -0.97 -12.82 -19.02
CA LEU A 15 -0.82 -13.34 -20.38
C LEU A 15 0.50 -14.09 -20.60
N VAL A 16 1.51 -13.83 -19.76
CA VAL A 16 2.84 -14.44 -19.87
C VAL A 16 3.43 -14.62 -18.48
N PRO A 17 4.07 -15.77 -18.20
CA PRO A 17 4.89 -15.92 -17.00
C PRO A 17 6.00 -14.87 -17.02
N THR A 18 5.85 -13.79 -16.26
CA THR A 18 6.88 -12.77 -16.10
C THR A 18 7.78 -13.16 -14.94
N GLN A 19 9.08 -13.25 -15.21
CA GLN A 19 10.07 -13.30 -14.14
C GLN A 19 9.92 -12.03 -13.31
N ARG A 20 9.66 -12.17 -12.01
CA ARG A 20 9.52 -11.04 -11.09
C ARG A 20 10.89 -10.41 -10.86
N MET A 21 10.91 -9.08 -10.86
CA MET A 21 12.10 -8.29 -10.54
C MET A 21 12.52 -8.51 -9.09
N THR A 22 13.80 -8.79 -8.86
CA THR A 22 14.40 -8.89 -7.53
C THR A 22 15.04 -7.56 -7.11
N GLY A 23 15.53 -7.46 -5.87
CA GLY A 23 16.26 -6.28 -5.40
C GLY A 23 17.52 -5.97 -6.23
N GLU A 24 18.22 -7.01 -6.71
CA GLU A 24 19.39 -6.88 -7.57
C GLU A 24 19.04 -6.35 -8.96
N ASP A 25 17.91 -6.79 -9.53
CA ASP A 25 17.41 -6.25 -10.79
C ASP A 25 16.99 -4.78 -10.64
N PHE A 26 16.36 -4.46 -9.50
CA PHE A 26 15.91 -3.11 -9.19
C PHE A 26 17.08 -2.12 -9.01
N TRP A 27 18.22 -2.58 -8.51
CA TRP A 27 19.45 -1.77 -8.49
C TRP A 27 19.83 -1.28 -9.89
N LEU A 28 19.84 -2.19 -10.86
CA LEU A 28 20.22 -1.87 -12.23
C LEU A 28 19.23 -0.85 -12.84
N LEU A 29 17.94 -1.05 -12.59
CA LEU A 29 16.90 -0.10 -12.97
C LEU A 29 17.13 1.28 -12.33
N SER A 30 17.33 1.33 -11.00
CA SER A 30 17.61 2.58 -10.27
C SER A 30 18.83 3.31 -10.84
N LYS A 31 19.89 2.58 -11.22
CA LYS A 31 21.08 3.14 -11.85
C LYS A 31 20.78 3.76 -13.22
N VAL A 32 19.99 3.09 -14.06
CA VAL A 32 19.59 3.61 -15.39
C VAL A 32 18.70 4.84 -15.25
N LEU A 33 17.75 4.82 -14.32
CA LEU A 33 16.80 5.91 -14.08
C LEU A 33 17.45 7.15 -13.44
N GLY A 34 18.56 6.98 -12.72
CA GLY A 34 19.21 8.07 -11.96
C GLY A 34 19.67 9.27 -12.78
N ASN A 35 19.80 9.13 -14.10
CA ASN A 35 20.23 10.19 -15.01
C ASN A 35 19.13 10.68 -15.98
N GLN A 36 17.91 10.16 -15.87
CA GLN A 36 16.82 10.45 -16.82
C GLN A 36 15.93 11.56 -16.28
N THR A 37 15.82 12.69 -16.98
CA THR A 37 14.99 13.83 -16.54
C THR A 37 13.56 13.77 -17.05
N CYS A 38 13.28 12.96 -18.08
CA CYS A 38 11.95 12.80 -18.67
C CYS A 38 11.05 11.81 -17.91
N ILE A 39 11.62 11.01 -17.00
CA ILE A 39 10.89 9.98 -16.26
C ILE A 39 10.39 10.59 -14.95
N THR A 40 9.06 10.63 -14.81
CA THR A 40 8.40 11.21 -13.64
C THR A 40 7.63 10.17 -12.82
N GLY A 41 7.47 8.95 -13.34
CA GLY A 41 6.76 7.87 -12.67
C GLY A 41 7.48 6.53 -12.78
N LEU A 42 7.39 5.73 -11.72
CA LEU A 42 7.86 4.35 -11.70
C LEU A 42 6.82 3.43 -11.07
N ASP A 43 6.35 2.44 -11.83
CA ASP A 43 5.48 1.36 -11.38
C ASP A 43 6.20 0.02 -11.45
N VAL A 44 6.52 -0.55 -10.29
CA VAL A 44 7.17 -1.87 -10.15
C VAL A 44 6.39 -2.80 -9.22
N LYS A 45 5.06 -2.63 -9.17
CA LYS A 45 4.17 -3.46 -8.33
C LYS A 45 4.28 -4.95 -8.63
N TYR A 46 3.94 -5.78 -7.64
CA TYR A 46 3.87 -7.25 -7.76
C TYR A 46 5.19 -7.92 -8.18
N ASN A 47 6.31 -7.35 -7.73
CA ASN A 47 7.64 -7.93 -7.90
C ASN A 47 8.16 -8.49 -6.54
N LEU A 48 9.45 -8.79 -6.45
CA LEU A 48 10.10 -9.33 -5.25
C LEU A 48 11.34 -8.49 -4.90
N ILE A 49 11.20 -7.16 -4.95
CA ILE A 49 12.37 -6.29 -4.77
C ILE A 49 12.88 -6.29 -3.31
N GLY A 50 11.99 -6.53 -2.34
CA GLY A 50 12.32 -6.59 -0.91
C GLY A 50 13.01 -5.35 -0.36
N ASP A 51 13.64 -5.48 0.80
CA ASP A 51 14.36 -4.37 1.46
C ASP A 51 15.60 -3.92 0.68
N VAL A 52 16.24 -4.83 -0.06
CA VAL A 52 17.34 -4.51 -0.99
C VAL A 52 16.85 -3.54 -2.07
N GLY A 53 15.71 -3.82 -2.70
CA GLY A 53 15.08 -2.92 -3.66
C GLY A 53 14.65 -1.60 -3.03
N ALA A 54 14.10 -1.63 -1.82
CA ALA A 54 13.71 -0.44 -1.07
C ALA A 54 14.91 0.49 -0.78
N TYR A 55 16.09 -0.07 -0.47
CA TYR A 55 17.34 0.70 -0.36
C TYR A 55 17.66 1.46 -1.64
N TYR A 56 17.58 0.79 -2.79
CA TYR A 56 17.84 1.43 -4.08
C TYR A 56 16.74 2.39 -4.52
N ALA A 57 15.49 2.18 -4.10
CA ALA A 57 14.38 3.11 -4.29
C ALA A 57 14.60 4.38 -3.46
N ALA A 58 15.04 4.24 -2.21
CA ALA A 58 15.43 5.35 -1.35
C ALA A 58 16.58 6.16 -1.98
N LYS A 59 17.61 5.51 -2.52
CA LYS A 59 18.70 6.19 -3.25
C LYS A 59 18.20 6.90 -4.51
N LEU A 60 17.28 6.30 -5.25
CA LEU A 60 16.66 6.92 -6.42
C LEU A 60 15.91 8.21 -6.03
N LEU A 61 15.07 8.14 -4.99
CA LEU A 61 14.33 9.31 -4.47
C LEU A 61 15.26 10.43 -4.00
N GLN A 62 16.43 10.12 -3.46
CA GLN A 62 17.39 11.14 -3.01
C GLN A 62 18.11 11.83 -4.17
N LYS A 63 18.26 11.15 -5.32
CA LYS A 63 19.08 11.63 -6.45
C LYS A 63 18.26 12.19 -7.61
N GLN A 64 17.06 11.65 -7.84
CA GLN A 64 16.27 11.94 -9.04
C GLN A 64 15.22 13.03 -8.75
N PRO A 65 15.42 14.28 -9.24
CA PRO A 65 14.50 15.38 -8.97
C PRO A 65 13.16 15.27 -9.72
N CYS A 66 13.04 14.43 -10.74
CA CYS A 66 11.84 14.42 -11.60
C CYS A 66 10.76 13.42 -11.15
N ILE A 67 11.08 12.44 -10.31
CA ILE A 67 10.10 11.42 -9.90
C ILE A 67 9.04 12.04 -8.98
N THR A 68 7.79 11.97 -9.43
CA THR A 68 6.58 12.43 -8.74
C THR A 68 5.65 11.28 -8.36
N TYR A 69 5.76 10.12 -9.02
CA TYR A 69 4.96 8.92 -8.76
C TYR A 69 5.84 7.70 -8.55
N LEU A 70 5.62 6.96 -7.46
CA LEU A 70 6.32 5.71 -7.17
C LEU A 70 5.33 4.67 -6.64
N ASN A 71 5.27 3.52 -7.31
CA ASN A 71 4.43 2.40 -6.93
C ASN A 71 5.25 1.14 -6.68
N LEU A 72 5.26 0.74 -5.40
CA LEU A 72 6.00 -0.39 -4.84
C LEU A 72 5.05 -1.45 -4.24
N MET A 73 3.76 -1.46 -4.59
CA MET A 73 2.81 -2.41 -4.00
C MET A 73 3.25 -3.87 -4.17
N PHE A 74 2.97 -4.72 -3.17
CA PHE A 74 3.22 -6.16 -3.20
C PHE A 74 4.64 -6.53 -3.63
N ASN A 75 5.64 -6.05 -2.89
CA ASN A 75 7.06 -6.25 -3.20
C ASN A 75 7.86 -6.94 -2.08
N ASP A 76 7.17 -7.41 -1.04
CA ASP A 76 7.75 -8.02 0.17
C ASP A 76 8.76 -7.09 0.87
N ILE A 77 8.50 -5.78 0.85
CA ILE A 77 9.29 -4.78 1.59
C ILE A 77 8.93 -4.89 3.08
N GLY A 78 9.94 -5.10 3.91
CA GLY A 78 9.84 -5.21 5.36
C GLY A 78 10.07 -3.88 6.09
N PRO A 79 10.18 -3.93 7.43
CA PRO A 79 10.33 -2.72 8.25
C PRO A 79 11.59 -1.90 7.92
N GLU A 80 12.71 -2.57 7.61
CA GLU A 80 13.98 -1.92 7.26
C GLU A 80 13.87 -1.15 5.94
N GLY A 81 13.26 -1.74 4.91
CA GLY A 81 13.00 -1.06 3.65
C GLY A 81 12.02 0.10 3.79
N GLY A 82 10.98 -0.07 4.62
CA GLY A 82 10.05 0.99 4.99
C GLY A 82 10.75 2.21 5.62
N GLU A 83 11.64 1.96 6.59
CA GLU A 83 12.47 2.99 7.22
C GLU A 83 13.34 3.74 6.20
N LEU A 84 14.01 3.02 5.30
CA LEU A 84 14.88 3.61 4.29
C LEU A 84 14.12 4.55 3.35
N ILE A 85 12.93 4.13 2.91
CA ILE A 85 12.05 4.95 2.06
C ILE A 85 11.58 6.19 2.82
N ALA A 86 11.10 6.03 4.06
CA ALA A 86 10.68 7.17 4.89
C ALA A 86 11.82 8.17 5.12
N LYS A 87 13.04 7.70 5.41
CA LYS A 87 14.22 8.56 5.55
C LYS A 87 14.56 9.32 4.27
N ALA A 88 14.47 8.68 3.10
CA ALA A 88 14.66 9.38 1.82
C ALA A 88 13.61 10.48 1.61
N LEU A 89 12.38 10.25 2.02
CA LEU A 89 11.29 11.21 1.89
C LEU A 89 11.38 12.39 2.86
N HIS A 90 12.15 12.31 3.95
CA HIS A 90 12.43 13.51 4.76
C HIS A 90 13.03 14.64 3.92
N ILE A 91 13.96 14.29 3.02
CA ILE A 91 14.70 15.25 2.19
C ILE A 91 14.13 15.40 0.78
N ASN A 92 13.49 14.36 0.22
CA ASN A 92 12.88 14.44 -1.10
C ASN A 92 11.69 15.43 -1.08
N LYS A 93 11.68 16.38 -2.02
CA LYS A 93 10.63 17.41 -2.17
C LYS A 93 9.83 17.27 -3.47
N THR A 94 10.02 16.20 -4.21
CA THR A 94 9.52 16.04 -5.59
C THR A 94 8.44 14.97 -5.68
N LEU A 95 8.54 13.90 -4.88
CA LEU A 95 7.55 12.83 -4.86
C LEU A 95 6.20 13.36 -4.35
N LYS A 96 5.16 13.08 -5.14
CA LYS A 96 3.76 13.45 -4.87
C LYS A 96 2.91 12.27 -4.45
N TYR A 97 3.20 11.10 -5.01
CA TYR A 97 2.38 9.90 -4.84
C TYR A 97 3.25 8.69 -4.55
N LEU A 98 3.03 8.07 -3.39
CA LEU A 98 3.68 6.81 -3.01
C LEU A 98 2.63 5.74 -2.74
N ARG A 99 2.77 4.58 -3.38
CA ARG A 99 1.99 3.38 -3.10
C ARG A 99 2.88 2.26 -2.61
N MET A 100 2.58 1.71 -1.43
CA MET A 100 3.28 0.59 -0.82
C MET A 100 2.33 -0.49 -0.30
N THR A 101 1.06 -0.48 -0.71
CA THR A 101 0.06 -1.48 -0.29
C THR A 101 0.59 -2.91 -0.36
N GLY A 102 0.32 -3.73 0.66
CA GLY A 102 0.71 -5.14 0.67
C GLY A 102 2.20 -5.40 0.93
N ASN A 103 2.88 -4.49 1.64
CA ASN A 103 4.27 -4.66 2.10
C ASN A 103 4.32 -4.71 3.63
N LYS A 104 5.08 -5.63 4.22
CA LYS A 104 5.07 -5.95 5.65
C LYS A 104 5.97 -5.01 6.47
N ILE A 105 5.77 -3.69 6.33
CA ILE A 105 6.61 -2.69 7.01
C ILE A 105 6.36 -2.61 8.53
N ALA A 106 5.24 -3.18 8.99
CA ALA A 106 4.84 -3.28 10.39
C ALA A 106 4.79 -1.92 11.11
N ASN A 107 4.63 -1.96 12.44
CA ASN A 107 4.61 -0.74 13.26
C ASN A 107 5.89 0.09 13.14
N THR A 108 7.06 -0.56 13.08
CA THR A 108 8.34 0.13 12.98
C THR A 108 8.39 1.02 11.74
N GLY A 109 8.05 0.47 10.56
CA GLY A 109 7.99 1.25 9.33
C GLY A 109 6.90 2.33 9.37
N GLY A 110 5.72 2.01 9.91
CA GLY A 110 4.63 2.96 10.10
C GLY A 110 5.04 4.21 10.90
N MET A 111 5.75 4.02 12.02
CA MET A 111 6.27 5.12 12.85
C MET A 111 7.27 6.01 12.10
N PHE A 112 8.14 5.42 11.26
CA PHE A 112 9.05 6.21 10.42
C PHE A 112 8.31 7.04 9.38
N PHE A 113 7.27 6.49 8.75
CA PHE A 113 6.42 7.27 7.84
C PHE A 113 5.67 8.39 8.56
N ALA A 114 5.14 8.15 9.76
CA ALA A 114 4.52 9.19 10.57
C ALA A 114 5.53 10.31 10.91
N ALA A 115 6.73 9.97 11.38
CA ALA A 115 7.81 10.94 11.62
C ALA A 115 8.19 11.72 10.35
N MET A 116 8.23 11.04 9.21
CA MET A 116 8.48 11.66 7.90
C MET A 116 7.45 12.72 7.55
N LEU A 117 6.16 12.45 7.77
CA LEU A 117 5.08 13.40 7.52
C LEU A 117 5.09 14.62 8.45
N GLN A 118 5.83 14.62 9.57
CA GLN A 118 5.98 15.84 10.38
C GLN A 118 6.78 16.92 9.64
N ILE A 119 7.68 16.50 8.74
CA ILE A 119 8.65 17.37 8.07
C ILE A 119 8.36 17.48 6.56
N ASN A 120 7.86 16.41 5.93
CA ASN A 120 7.61 16.41 4.51
C ASN A 120 6.33 17.18 4.16
N SER A 121 6.47 18.20 3.31
CA SER A 121 5.39 19.03 2.80
C SER A 121 5.18 18.89 1.28
N SER A 122 5.83 17.91 0.64
CA SER A 122 5.72 17.68 -0.81
C SER A 122 4.76 16.55 -1.18
N LEU A 123 4.72 15.49 -0.37
CA LEU A 123 3.94 14.28 -0.61
C LEU A 123 2.44 14.58 -0.43
N GLU A 124 1.65 14.19 -1.42
CA GLU A 124 0.21 14.49 -1.47
C GLU A 124 -0.65 13.24 -1.26
N LYS A 125 -0.18 12.06 -1.68
CA LYS A 125 -0.88 10.80 -1.41
C LYS A 125 0.09 9.72 -0.95
N LEU A 126 -0.29 9.05 0.13
CA LEU A 126 0.45 7.94 0.73
C LEU A 126 -0.49 6.74 0.90
N ASP A 127 -0.13 5.61 0.32
CA ASP A 127 -0.90 4.37 0.43
C ASP A 127 -0.07 3.28 1.11
N LEU A 128 -0.42 2.97 2.36
CA LEU A 128 0.16 1.95 3.22
C LEU A 128 -0.92 0.93 3.67
N GLY A 129 -1.91 0.63 2.83
CA GLY A 129 -2.90 -0.40 3.15
C GLY A 129 -2.27 -1.80 3.17
N ASP A 130 -2.81 -2.72 3.98
CA ASP A 130 -2.33 -4.10 4.09
C ASP A 130 -0.82 -4.18 4.41
N CYS A 131 -0.35 -3.27 5.29
CA CYS A 131 1.07 -3.09 5.60
C CYS A 131 1.49 -3.53 7.02
N ASP A 132 0.67 -4.36 7.67
CA ASP A 132 0.87 -4.83 9.06
C ASP A 132 0.97 -3.69 10.09
N LEU A 133 0.32 -2.56 9.82
CA LEU A 133 0.31 -1.40 10.73
C LEU A 133 -0.54 -1.73 11.96
N GLY A 134 -0.01 -1.58 13.17
CA GLY A 134 -0.81 -1.68 14.39
C GLY A 134 -1.33 -0.32 14.87
N LEU A 135 -2.10 -0.36 15.97
CA LEU A 135 -2.73 0.82 16.57
C LEU A 135 -1.77 2.00 16.81
N GLN A 136 -0.54 1.74 17.25
CA GLN A 136 0.45 2.79 17.53
C GLN A 136 0.80 3.60 16.27
N SER A 137 0.93 2.93 15.13
CA SER A 137 1.16 3.62 13.85
C SER A 137 -0.03 4.48 13.46
N VAL A 138 -1.25 3.95 13.60
CA VAL A 138 -2.50 4.67 13.28
C VAL A 138 -2.60 5.94 14.13
N ILE A 139 -2.39 5.85 15.44
CA ILE A 139 -2.38 7.01 16.35
C ILE A 139 -1.33 8.03 15.91
N ALA A 140 -0.10 7.58 15.62
CA ALA A 140 0.96 8.47 15.18
C ALA A 140 0.60 9.20 13.87
N PHE A 141 0.03 8.50 12.88
CA PHE A 141 -0.48 9.14 11.67
C PHE A 141 -1.56 10.16 11.98
N THR A 142 -2.57 9.81 12.80
CA THR A 142 -3.64 10.74 13.19
C THR A 142 -3.07 12.01 13.82
N THR A 143 -2.14 11.87 14.77
CA THR A 143 -1.49 13.02 15.42
C THR A 143 -0.75 13.90 14.42
N VAL A 144 0.11 13.33 13.58
CA VAL A 144 0.92 14.11 12.63
C VAL A 144 0.06 14.79 11.56
N LEU A 145 -1.00 14.12 11.13
CA LEU A 145 -1.91 14.65 10.13
C LEU A 145 -2.67 15.88 10.63
N THR A 146 -2.86 16.09 11.94
CA THR A 146 -3.43 17.34 12.47
C THR A 146 -2.67 18.58 11.97
N GLN A 147 -1.34 18.47 11.88
CA GLN A 147 -0.43 19.54 11.48
C GLN A 147 -0.06 19.49 9.99
N ASN A 148 0.15 18.30 9.41
CA ASN A 148 0.49 18.18 8.00
C ASN A 148 -0.69 18.57 7.09
N LYS A 149 -0.48 19.60 6.25
CA LYS A 149 -1.48 20.09 5.27
C LYS A 149 -1.18 19.69 3.81
N ALA A 150 -0.06 19.02 3.57
CA ALA A 150 0.35 18.60 2.22
C ALA A 150 -0.38 17.33 1.77
N ILE A 151 -0.58 16.38 2.69
CA ILE A 151 -1.29 15.13 2.42
C ILE A 151 -2.77 15.40 2.16
N LYS A 152 -3.24 14.98 0.98
CA LYS A 152 -4.62 15.09 0.50
C LYS A 152 -5.37 13.77 0.55
N ALA A 153 -4.65 12.65 0.52
CA ALA A 153 -5.23 11.32 0.68
C ALA A 153 -4.23 10.37 1.38
N ILE A 154 -4.72 9.61 2.35
CA ILE A 154 -3.96 8.56 3.00
C ILE A 154 -4.78 7.27 3.01
N ASN A 155 -4.13 6.13 2.75
CA ASN A 155 -4.73 4.81 2.92
C ASN A 155 -3.90 4.04 3.95
N LEU A 156 -4.54 3.63 5.04
CA LEU A 156 -3.96 2.84 6.13
C LEU A 156 -4.74 1.54 6.36
N ASN A 157 -5.51 1.08 5.36
CA ASN A 157 -6.43 -0.06 5.49
C ASN A 157 -5.80 -1.35 6.00
N ARG A 158 -6.65 -2.17 6.63
CA ARG A 158 -6.25 -3.36 7.40
C ARG A 158 -5.07 -3.10 8.34
N PRO A 159 -5.12 -2.10 9.22
CA PRO A 159 -4.23 -2.13 10.35
C PRO A 159 -4.62 -3.33 11.22
N ILE A 160 -3.62 -3.96 11.81
CA ILE A 160 -3.77 -5.00 12.83
C ILE A 160 -4.42 -4.31 14.05
N LEU A 161 -5.75 -4.32 14.11
CA LEU A 161 -6.52 -3.51 15.05
C LEU A 161 -6.89 -4.24 16.34
N TYR A 162 -6.60 -3.54 17.44
CA TYR A 162 -7.30 -3.57 18.73
C TYR A 162 -7.55 -2.11 19.17
N GLY A 163 -8.16 -1.26 18.33
CA GLY A 163 -8.31 0.18 18.64
C GLY A 163 -9.42 0.87 17.86
N GLU A 164 -10.63 0.71 18.36
CA GLU A 164 -11.88 1.09 17.72
C GLU A 164 -12.12 2.61 17.76
N GLN A 165 -11.67 3.28 18.83
CA GLN A 165 -11.80 4.73 19.00
C GLN A 165 -10.99 5.53 17.97
N ALA A 166 -9.73 5.15 17.73
CA ALA A 166 -8.85 5.87 16.79
C ALA A 166 -9.37 5.82 15.35
N TYR A 167 -10.11 4.76 15.00
CA TYR A 167 -10.79 4.64 13.72
C TYR A 167 -11.98 5.59 13.59
N SER A 168 -12.79 5.70 14.64
CA SER A 168 -13.90 6.68 14.71
C SER A 168 -13.40 8.08 14.46
N ASP A 169 -12.35 8.49 15.17
CA ASP A 169 -11.80 9.85 15.09
C ASP A 169 -11.28 10.18 13.67
N LEU A 170 -10.67 9.20 12.98
CA LEU A 170 -10.18 9.37 11.61
C LEU A 170 -11.31 9.53 10.59
N MET A 171 -12.40 8.78 10.75
CA MET A 171 -13.58 8.90 9.88
C MET A 171 -14.34 10.20 10.13
N GLU A 172 -14.56 10.56 11.40
CA GLU A 172 -15.19 11.82 11.79
C GLU A 172 -14.42 13.04 11.28
N SER A 173 -13.08 12.95 11.25
CA SER A 173 -12.25 14.01 10.68
C SER A 173 -12.34 14.15 9.15
N GLY A 174 -13.02 13.22 8.46
CA GLY A 174 -13.12 13.16 7.00
C GLY A 174 -11.83 12.78 6.27
N ARG A 175 -10.78 12.40 7.02
CA ARG A 175 -9.46 12.05 6.47
C ARG A 175 -9.38 10.61 6.02
N LEU A 176 -10.13 9.71 6.68
CA LEU A 176 -10.42 8.37 6.19
C LEU A 176 -11.82 8.38 5.58
N LYS A 177 -11.91 8.24 4.26
CA LYS A 177 -13.21 8.19 3.57
C LYS A 177 -13.90 6.85 3.87
N PRO A 178 -15.24 6.81 4.03
CA PRO A 178 -15.97 5.55 4.24
C PRO A 178 -15.71 4.50 3.15
N ASP A 179 -15.57 4.92 1.89
CA ASP A 179 -15.27 4.02 0.76
C ASP A 179 -13.81 3.49 0.75
N SER A 180 -12.98 4.05 1.62
CA SER A 180 -11.57 3.73 1.73
C SER A 180 -11.29 2.86 2.95
N THR A 181 -12.26 2.10 3.48
CA THR A 181 -12.14 1.22 4.66
C THR A 181 -13.18 0.11 4.63
N ASP A 182 -12.87 -1.07 5.16
CA ASP A 182 -13.77 -2.24 5.25
C ASP A 182 -14.47 -2.37 6.60
N VAL A 183 -14.23 -1.41 7.51
CA VAL A 183 -14.85 -1.35 8.83
C VAL A 183 -15.55 -0.02 9.04
N GLU A 184 -16.64 -0.02 9.81
CA GLU A 184 -17.39 1.16 10.26
C GLU A 184 -17.47 1.15 11.79
N PRO A 185 -17.17 2.27 12.47
CA PRO A 185 -17.29 2.37 13.91
C PRO A 185 -18.77 2.41 14.34
N TYR A 186 -19.08 1.72 15.43
CA TYR A 186 -20.37 1.77 16.09
C TYR A 186 -20.19 1.83 17.61
N VAL A 187 -21.16 2.37 18.34
CA VAL A 187 -21.07 2.56 19.80
C VAL A 187 -22.02 1.61 20.51
N VAL A 188 -21.51 0.86 21.48
CA VAL A 188 -22.30 0.05 22.44
C VAL A 188 -21.89 0.47 23.84
N ASP A 189 -22.87 0.92 24.64
CA ASP A 189 -22.66 1.37 26.03
C ASP A 189 -21.55 2.42 26.20
N GLY A 190 -21.46 3.36 25.26
CA GLY A 190 -20.45 4.43 25.27
C GLY A 190 -19.04 3.97 24.89
N ARG A 191 -18.87 2.71 24.47
CA ARG A 191 -17.61 2.18 23.94
C ARG A 191 -17.73 1.98 22.44
N VAL A 192 -16.70 2.43 21.71
CA VAL A 192 -16.62 2.26 20.26
C VAL A 192 -16.17 0.84 19.94
N TYR A 193 -16.80 0.25 18.93
CA TYR A 193 -16.50 -1.03 18.31
C TYR A 193 -16.38 -0.84 16.79
N LEU A 194 -15.80 -1.80 16.09
CA LEU A 194 -15.71 -1.79 14.62
C LEU A 194 -16.52 -2.95 14.04
N ALA A 195 -17.44 -2.63 13.13
CA ALA A 195 -18.20 -3.61 12.36
C ALA A 195 -17.61 -3.70 10.95
N GLU A 196 -17.43 -4.90 10.43
CA GLU A 196 -17.09 -5.08 9.02
C GLU A 196 -18.27 -4.62 8.15
N VAL A 197 -18.03 -3.65 7.27
CA VAL A 197 -19.04 -3.14 6.34
C VAL A 197 -18.86 -3.77 4.97
N SER A 198 -19.96 -4.35 4.46
CA SER A 198 -20.04 -4.92 3.12
C SER A 198 -20.16 -3.85 2.02
N ASN A 199 -19.64 -2.65 2.25
CA ASN A 199 -19.67 -1.55 1.29
C ASN A 199 -18.52 -1.70 0.29
N GLY A 200 -18.63 -2.67 -0.60
CA GLY A 200 -18.18 -2.51 -1.98
C GLY A 200 -16.71 -2.17 -2.27
N LEU A 201 -15.78 -2.23 -1.29
CA LEU A 201 -14.38 -2.46 -1.60
C LEU A 201 -14.37 -3.80 -2.33
N LYS A 202 -14.39 -3.71 -3.67
CA LYS A 202 -14.53 -4.81 -4.59
C LYS A 202 -13.82 -5.99 -3.98
N ARG A 203 -14.59 -7.03 -3.65
CA ARG A 203 -14.09 -8.37 -3.37
C ARG A 203 -13.10 -8.69 -4.50
N HIS A 204 -11.84 -8.35 -4.32
CA HIS A 204 -10.76 -9.04 -4.95
C HIS A 204 -10.73 -10.34 -4.17
N TYR A 205 -11.59 -11.25 -4.64
CA TYR A 205 -11.64 -12.64 -4.28
C TYR A 205 -10.20 -13.10 -4.02
N TYR A 206 -9.88 -13.35 -2.75
CA TYR A 206 -8.90 -14.39 -2.48
C TYR A 206 -9.56 -15.67 -2.97
N TRP A 207 -9.08 -16.16 -4.10
CA TRP A 207 -9.43 -17.47 -4.59
C TRP A 207 -8.97 -18.49 -3.55
N SER A 208 -9.92 -19.18 -2.91
CA SER A 208 -9.65 -20.45 -2.27
C SER A 208 -9.94 -21.57 -3.28
N PRO A 209 -9.02 -22.51 -3.51
CA PRO A 209 -9.36 -23.71 -4.24
C PRO A 209 -10.33 -24.53 -3.39
N THR A 210 -11.56 -24.73 -3.86
CA THR A 210 -12.37 -25.87 -3.43
C THR A 210 -11.87 -27.09 -4.19
N TYR A 211 -11.02 -27.88 -3.55
CA TYR A 211 -10.67 -29.21 -4.04
C TYR A 211 -11.91 -30.10 -3.95
N GLY A 212 -12.49 -30.43 -5.10
CA GLY A 212 -13.34 -31.61 -5.22
C GLY A 212 -12.46 -32.86 -5.21
N ASN A 213 -12.95 -33.92 -4.56
CA ASN A 213 -12.22 -35.18 -4.38
C ASN A 213 -11.68 -35.73 -5.70
N ALA A 214 -10.43 -36.19 -5.66
CA ALA A 214 -9.83 -36.98 -6.73
C ALA A 214 -10.66 -38.24 -6.99
N TYR A 215 -10.66 -38.72 -8.23
CA TYR A 215 -11.34 -39.93 -8.73
C TYR A 215 -12.78 -39.76 -9.22
N ASP A 216 -12.98 -38.99 -10.30
CA ASP A 216 -13.97 -39.38 -11.33
C ASP A 216 -13.55 -38.89 -12.72
N HIS A 217 -13.65 -39.76 -13.73
CA HIS A 217 -13.17 -39.51 -15.11
C HIS A 217 -14.21 -38.83 -16.00
N SER A 218 -15.24 -38.21 -15.40
CA SER A 218 -16.34 -37.57 -16.13
C SER A 218 -16.94 -36.39 -15.37
N SER A 219 -16.12 -35.40 -14.99
CA SER A 219 -16.61 -34.08 -14.55
C SER A 219 -16.22 -32.99 -15.53
N ASN A 220 -17.02 -32.87 -16.60
CA ASN A 220 -17.10 -31.68 -17.42
C ASN A 220 -18.25 -30.80 -16.93
N ALA A 221 -17.95 -29.75 -16.16
CA ALA A 221 -18.85 -28.60 -16.00
C ALA A 221 -18.02 -27.46 -15.39
N GLY A 222 -18.00 -26.25 -15.93
CA GLY A 222 -19.15 -25.51 -16.41
C GLY A 222 -19.32 -24.35 -15.43
N PHE A 223 -19.19 -23.12 -15.94
CA PHE A 223 -19.37 -21.88 -15.18
C PHE A 223 -20.64 -21.94 -14.31
N ALA A 224 -20.47 -21.96 -13.00
CA ALA A 224 -21.55 -21.71 -12.05
C ALA A 224 -21.01 -20.87 -10.88
N LEU A 225 -21.42 -19.60 -10.84
CA LEU A 225 -21.32 -18.76 -9.66
C LEU A 225 -22.45 -19.18 -8.72
N VAL A 226 -22.12 -19.80 -7.59
CA VAL A 226 -23.11 -20.11 -6.55
C VAL A 226 -22.88 -19.17 -5.36
N PRO A 227 -23.86 -18.32 -5.00
CA PRO A 227 -23.84 -17.60 -3.74
C PRO A 227 -24.05 -18.60 -2.59
N VAL A 228 -23.11 -18.68 -1.65
CA VAL A 228 -23.34 -19.41 -0.40
C VAL A 228 -24.16 -18.51 0.51
N GLY A 229 -25.47 -18.71 0.46
CA GLY A 229 -26.46 -18.03 1.28
C GLY A 229 -27.74 -18.86 1.37
N GLN A 230 -27.61 -20.17 1.52
CA GLN A 230 -28.67 -21.08 1.97
C GLN A 230 -27.98 -22.26 2.66
N HIS A 231 -27.68 -22.07 3.95
CA HIS A 231 -27.81 -23.04 5.05
C HIS A 231 -27.03 -22.51 6.25
N LEU A 232 -27.82 -22.14 7.27
CA LEU A 232 -27.49 -21.53 8.57
C LEU A 232 -27.35 -20.00 8.55
#